data_AF-A0A9P7UPH6-F1
#
_entry.id   AF-A0A9P7UPH6-F1
#
_cell.length_a   1.000
_cell.length_b   1.000
_cell.length_c   1.000
_cell.angle_alpha   90.00
_cell.angle_beta   90.00
_cell.angle_gamma   90.00
#
_symmetry.space_group_name_H-M   'P 1'
#
loop_
_entity.id
_entity.type
_entity.pdbx_description
1 polymer ?
#
loop_
_entity_poly.entity_id
_entity_poly.type
_entity_poly.pdbx_seq_one_letter_code
_entity_poly.pdbx_strand_id
1 'polypeptide(L)'
;MPEVGHFSAWITVDGIPLEEYAIQVEEETNTVTCWIPSEAGKAYKVHWNDHHFQSPTSGRVHVDGHNCGASIISGELATPVCREGMVLSPTSVAPYAFSTIRTSDDDTLLSVPTNPDMGLIKITIHNVQIIQDNMPFSGDHSVPALTTFHEKTKKGISHQTSFHETTIVPKRRFAGVNYIGEPVAVFHFRYRPLALLQAQDIAPRSPSAQPLSASPPRSSESRKRTKIELDSDGEPIDEIDEDDSEDEDAKQLAELQKQMDTIRAKHKDKERPRKKIKREPIVGVTVDLTVDD
;
A
#
# COMPACT_ATOMS: atom_id res chain seq x y z
N MET A 1 10.09 14.17 -3.24
CA MET A 1 10.10 14.57 -1.82
C MET A 1 9.26 15.83 -1.61
N PRO A 2 8.08 15.72 -0.98
CA PRO A 2 7.22 16.83 -0.58
C PRO A 2 7.86 17.81 0.42
N GLU A 3 7.65 19.11 0.22
CA GLU A 3 8.16 20.19 1.08
C GLU A 3 7.12 21.30 1.29
N VAL A 4 7.10 21.90 2.48
CA VAL A 4 6.35 23.13 2.79
C VAL A 4 7.08 23.93 3.86
N GLY A 5 7.28 25.23 3.59
CA GLY A 5 8.14 26.07 4.41
C GLY A 5 9.57 25.51 4.48
N HIS A 6 10.04 25.20 5.69
CA HIS A 6 11.34 24.58 5.94
C HIS A 6 11.22 23.11 6.37
N PHE A 7 10.05 22.51 6.15
CA PHE A 7 9.79 21.11 6.48
C PHE A 7 9.77 20.25 5.23
N SER A 8 10.29 19.04 5.35
CA SER A 8 10.18 17.99 4.34
C SER A 8 9.69 16.71 4.97
N ALA A 9 9.01 15.86 4.19
CA ALA A 9 8.61 14.54 4.63
C ALA A 9 8.69 13.54 3.48
N TRP A 10 8.93 12.27 3.80
CA TRP A 10 8.98 11.19 2.82
C TRP A 10 8.70 9.84 3.46
N ILE A 11 8.33 8.87 2.63
CA ILE A 11 8.10 7.48 3.03
C ILE A 11 9.17 6.60 2.40
N THR A 12 9.74 5.66 3.16
CA THR A 12 10.70 4.69 2.62
C THR A 12 10.19 3.27 2.75
N VAL A 13 10.48 2.44 1.76
CA VAL A 13 10.35 0.97 1.80
C VAL A 13 11.73 0.38 1.55
N ASP A 14 12.15 -0.59 2.37
CA ASP A 14 13.49 -1.21 2.27
C ASP A 14 14.65 -0.18 2.26
N GLY A 15 14.46 0.96 2.94
CA GLY A 15 15.43 2.06 3.02
C GLY A 15 15.44 3.01 1.81
N ILE A 16 14.63 2.74 0.79
CA ILE A 16 14.55 3.54 -0.44
C ILE A 16 13.33 4.47 -0.35
N PRO A 17 13.49 5.79 -0.57
CA PRO A 17 12.37 6.71 -0.68
C PRO A 17 11.41 6.33 -1.81
N LEU A 18 10.11 6.29 -1.53
CA LEU A 18 9.09 6.05 -2.54
C LEU A 18 8.92 7.27 -3.44
N GLU A 19 8.66 7.04 -4.71
CA GLU A 19 8.32 8.10 -5.65
C GLU A 19 6.96 8.71 -5.31
N GLU A 20 6.88 10.05 -5.33
CA GLU A 20 5.66 10.79 -5.04
C GLU A 20 5.06 11.40 -6.30
N TYR A 21 3.75 11.20 -6.49
CA TYR A 21 3.01 11.65 -7.67
C TYR A 21 1.94 12.67 -7.32
N ALA A 22 1.58 13.51 -8.30
CA ALA A 22 0.53 14.53 -8.20
C ALA A 22 0.59 15.34 -6.89
N ILE A 23 1.77 15.91 -6.61
CA ILE A 23 2.01 16.75 -5.44
C ILE A 23 1.17 18.03 -5.58
N GLN A 24 0.41 18.33 -4.53
CA GLN A 24 -0.45 19.51 -4.40
C GLN A 24 -0.09 20.23 -3.11
N VAL A 25 0.12 21.53 -3.19
CA VAL A 25 0.44 22.38 -2.03
C VAL A 25 -0.71 23.36 -1.81
N GLU A 26 -1.24 23.38 -0.58
CA GLU A 26 -2.21 24.35 -0.12
C GLU A 26 -1.52 25.28 0.88
N GLU A 27 -1.15 26.47 0.41
CA GLU A 27 -0.35 27.44 1.17
C GLU A 27 -1.10 27.99 2.39
N GLU A 28 -2.42 28.17 2.30
CA GLU A 28 -3.24 28.71 3.39
C GLU A 28 -3.22 27.82 4.65
N THR A 29 -3.12 26.50 4.45
CA THR A 29 -3.12 25.51 5.53
C THR A 29 -1.74 24.88 5.77
N ASN A 30 -0.72 25.30 5.01
CA ASN A 30 0.59 24.64 4.94
C ASN A 30 0.50 23.13 4.73
N THR A 31 -0.43 22.70 3.86
CA THR A 31 -0.68 21.28 3.60
C THR A 31 -0.10 20.84 2.27
N VAL A 32 0.68 19.77 2.26
CA VAL A 32 1.12 19.09 1.03
C VAL A 32 0.44 17.74 0.92
N THR A 33 -0.24 17.50 -0.19
CA THR A 33 -0.86 16.20 -0.50
C THR A 33 -0.17 15.58 -1.71
N CYS A 34 0.15 14.30 -1.63
CA CYS A 34 0.71 13.55 -2.75
C CYS A 34 0.23 12.09 -2.72
N TRP A 35 0.50 11.38 -3.82
CA TRP A 35 0.25 9.96 -3.95
C TRP A 35 1.56 9.18 -3.91
N ILE A 36 1.57 8.05 -3.20
CA ILE A 36 2.70 7.12 -3.18
C ILE A 36 2.25 5.70 -3.55
N PRO A 37 3.08 4.93 -4.26
CA PRO A 37 2.79 3.53 -4.53
C PRO A 37 2.89 2.71 -3.25
N SER A 38 2.03 1.70 -3.10
CA SER A 38 2.10 0.75 -1.99
C SER A 38 2.06 -0.68 -2.51
N GLU A 39 2.79 -1.56 -1.84
CA GLU A 39 2.89 -2.98 -2.14
C GLU A 39 2.57 -3.78 -0.88
N ALA A 40 1.58 -4.67 -0.94
CA ALA A 40 1.15 -5.42 0.23
C ALA A 40 2.28 -6.31 0.79
N GLY A 41 2.40 -6.38 2.11
CA GLY A 41 3.44 -7.09 2.83
C GLY A 41 4.75 -6.30 3.01
N LYS A 42 4.93 -5.18 2.30
CA LYS A 42 6.13 -4.34 2.47
C LYS A 42 6.02 -3.45 3.70
N ALA A 43 7.03 -3.54 4.56
CA ALA A 43 7.18 -2.62 5.68
C ALA A 43 7.63 -1.24 5.19
N TYR A 44 7.14 -0.18 5.81
CA TYR A 44 7.51 1.18 5.47
C TYR A 44 7.88 2.00 6.71
N LYS A 45 8.64 3.08 6.49
CA LYS A 45 9.01 4.04 7.53
C LYS A 45 8.59 5.45 7.11
N VAL A 46 8.11 6.21 8.08
CA VAL A 46 7.69 7.59 7.92
C VAL A 46 8.83 8.50 8.37
N HIS A 47 9.21 9.44 7.53
CA HIS A 47 10.29 10.39 7.83
C HIS A 47 9.81 11.82 7.68
N TRP A 48 10.38 12.71 8.49
CA TRP A 48 10.26 14.14 8.30
C TRP A 48 11.47 14.87 8.87
N ASN A 49 11.72 16.05 8.34
CA ASN A 49 12.79 16.93 8.80
C ASN A 49 12.30 18.36 8.96
N ASP A 50 12.90 19.06 9.91
CA ASP A 50 12.89 20.51 10.05
C ASP A 50 14.27 20.99 9.62
N HIS A 51 14.38 21.74 8.53
CA HIS A 51 15.69 22.17 8.01
C HIS A 51 16.27 23.39 8.74
N HIS A 52 15.51 24.04 9.62
CA HIS A 52 15.93 25.24 10.34
C HIS A 52 16.38 24.95 11.77
N PHE A 53 15.74 23.99 12.44
CA PHE A 53 16.05 23.58 13.82
C PHE A 53 16.05 24.74 14.84
N GLN A 54 15.32 25.83 14.57
CA GLN A 54 15.35 27.04 15.39
C GLN A 54 14.52 26.93 16.67
N SER A 55 13.40 26.22 16.60
CA SER A 55 12.50 25.99 17.73
C SER A 55 12.10 24.52 17.79
N PRO A 56 11.81 23.96 18.98
CA PRO A 56 11.33 22.60 19.07
C PRO A 56 10.03 22.40 18.28
N THR A 57 9.98 21.35 17.48
CA THR A 57 8.79 20.96 16.72
C THR A 57 8.38 19.53 17.08
N SER A 58 7.08 19.25 17.05
CA SER A 58 6.51 17.92 17.28
C SER A 58 5.76 17.47 16.04
N GLY A 59 6.22 16.38 15.42
CA GLY A 59 5.55 15.72 14.30
C GLY A 59 4.71 14.55 14.80
N ARG A 60 3.39 14.62 14.59
CA ARG A 60 2.44 13.55 14.92
C ARG A 60 2.05 12.78 13.67
N VAL A 61 2.15 11.46 13.74
CA VAL A 61 1.78 10.55 12.64
C VAL A 61 0.41 9.96 12.90
N HIS A 62 -0.47 10.06 11.91
CA HIS A 62 -1.70 9.29 11.83
C HIS A 62 -1.66 8.39 10.60
N VAL A 63 -2.08 7.14 10.75
CA VAL A 63 -2.15 6.18 9.66
C VAL A 63 -3.55 5.60 9.63
N ASP A 64 -4.23 5.72 8.49
CA ASP A 64 -5.60 5.25 8.32
C ASP A 64 -6.56 5.82 9.40
N GLY A 65 -6.33 7.07 9.81
CA GLY A 65 -7.06 7.75 10.88
C GLY A 65 -6.62 7.37 12.31
N HIS A 66 -5.76 6.38 12.49
CA HIS A 66 -5.26 5.97 13.81
C HIS A 66 -4.04 6.80 14.20
N ASN A 67 -4.04 7.35 15.41
CA ASN A 67 -2.91 8.08 15.97
C ASN A 67 -1.77 7.12 16.34
N CYS A 68 -0.65 7.20 15.62
CA CYS A 68 0.51 6.33 15.84
C CYS A 68 1.58 6.99 16.72
N GLY A 69 1.28 8.14 17.32
CA GLY A 69 2.14 8.90 18.22
C GLY A 69 2.95 10.00 17.54
N ALA A 70 3.82 10.65 18.31
CA ALA A 70 4.61 11.80 17.85
C ALA A 70 6.10 11.65 18.14
N SER A 71 6.91 12.51 17.53
CA SER A 71 8.34 12.65 17.83
C SER A 71 8.76 14.11 17.73
N ILE A 72 9.72 14.49 18.57
CA ILE A 72 10.17 15.88 18.71
C ILE A 72 11.50 16.05 17.99
N ILE A 73 11.62 17.13 17.24
CA ILE A 73 12.90 17.67 16.77
C ILE A 73 13.24 18.85 17.67
N SER A 74 14.43 18.85 18.25
CA SER A 74 14.98 19.97 19.02
C SER A 74 16.45 20.18 18.67
N GLY A 75 16.95 21.41 18.81
CA GLY A 75 18.25 21.86 18.28
C GLY A 75 19.48 21.06 18.73
N GLU A 76 19.39 20.20 19.74
CA GLU A 76 20.49 19.29 20.14
C GLU A 76 20.59 18.03 19.27
N LEU A 77 19.51 17.63 18.60
CA LEU A 77 19.43 16.45 17.71
C LEU A 77 18.95 16.87 16.32
N ALA A 78 19.70 17.78 15.67
CA ALA A 78 19.43 18.30 14.33
C ALA A 78 19.53 17.21 13.24
N THR A 79 18.64 16.23 13.29
CA THR A 79 18.56 15.07 12.40
C THR A 79 17.11 14.82 12.04
N PRO A 80 16.84 14.31 10.83
CA PRO A 80 15.51 13.88 10.46
C PRO A 80 14.97 12.81 11.42
N VAL A 81 13.66 12.85 11.65
CA VAL A 81 12.99 11.80 12.40
C VAL A 81 12.69 10.64 11.47
N CYS A 82 12.90 9.42 11.95
CA CYS A 82 12.44 8.18 11.33
C CYS A 82 11.52 7.42 12.29
N ARG A 83 10.27 7.19 11.86
CA ARG A 83 9.31 6.31 12.57
C ARG A 83 8.99 5.10 11.73
N GLU A 84 9.42 3.94 12.23
CA GLU A 84 9.21 2.64 11.57
C GLU A 84 7.92 1.93 11.98
N GLY A 85 7.22 2.44 12.99
CA GLY A 85 6.04 1.79 13.53
C GLY A 85 5.42 2.51 14.72
N MET A 86 4.38 1.88 15.26
CA MET A 86 3.71 2.32 16.47
C MET A 86 4.47 1.81 17.70
N VAL A 87 4.78 2.72 18.63
CA VAL A 87 5.49 2.39 19.87
C VAL A 87 4.48 1.76 20.83
N LEU A 88 4.69 0.51 21.23
CA LEU A 88 3.81 -0.22 22.16
C LEU A 88 4.31 -0.16 23.61
N SER A 89 5.62 0.06 23.79
CA SER A 89 6.27 0.21 25.08
C SER A 89 7.55 1.05 24.93
N PRO A 90 8.23 1.43 26.03
CA PRO A 90 9.51 2.13 25.95
C PRO A 90 10.58 1.45 25.09
N THR A 91 10.47 0.14 24.87
CA THR A 91 11.46 -0.70 24.19
C THR A 91 10.84 -1.57 23.10
N SER A 92 9.62 -1.31 22.66
CA SER A 92 8.99 -2.12 21.60
C SER A 92 8.17 -1.30 20.61
N VAL A 93 8.24 -1.74 19.34
CA VAL A 93 7.56 -1.12 18.21
C VAL A 93 6.88 -2.20 17.37
N ALA A 94 5.65 -1.94 16.94
CA ALA A 94 4.96 -2.70 15.91
C ALA A 94 5.19 -2.00 14.56
N PRO A 95 6.01 -2.56 13.65
CA PRO A 95 6.37 -1.90 12.39
C PRO A 95 5.16 -1.73 11.46
N TYR A 96 5.10 -0.62 10.73
CA TYR A 96 4.05 -0.41 9.74
C TYR A 96 4.30 -1.29 8.51
N ALA A 97 3.24 -1.84 7.93
CA ALA A 97 3.30 -2.50 6.64
C ALA A 97 2.02 -2.29 5.84
N PHE A 98 2.16 -2.12 4.53
CA PHE A 98 1.00 -2.10 3.66
C PHE A 98 0.34 -3.48 3.62
N SER A 99 -0.98 -3.53 3.60
CA SER A 99 -1.76 -4.76 3.51
C SER A 99 -2.94 -4.53 2.59
N THR A 100 -3.36 -5.59 1.90
CA THR A 100 -4.65 -5.57 1.20
C THR A 100 -5.80 -5.40 2.21
N ILE A 101 -6.84 -4.66 1.82
CA ILE A 101 -8.06 -4.62 2.63
C ILE A 101 -8.74 -5.99 2.69
N ARG A 102 -9.42 -6.27 3.80
CA ARG A 102 -10.29 -7.44 3.90
C ARG A 102 -11.68 -7.05 3.41
N THR A 103 -12.30 -7.92 2.63
CA THR A 103 -13.67 -7.71 2.13
C THR A 103 -14.58 -8.85 2.56
N SER A 104 -15.86 -8.53 2.79
CA SER A 104 -16.91 -9.50 3.13
C SER A 104 -18.23 -9.05 2.49
N ASP A 105 -19.09 -10.02 2.17
CA ASP A 105 -20.46 -9.80 1.68
C ASP A 105 -21.49 -9.73 2.81
N ASP A 106 -21.03 -9.58 4.06
CA ASP A 106 -21.91 -9.44 5.22
C ASP A 106 -22.57 -8.06 5.23
N ASP A 107 -23.85 -8.01 4.88
CA ASP A 107 -24.66 -6.78 4.80
C ASP A 107 -24.68 -5.99 6.14
N THR A 108 -24.32 -6.58 7.29
CA THR A 108 -24.17 -5.81 8.55
C THR A 108 -23.08 -4.73 8.44
N LEU A 109 -22.06 -4.97 7.63
CA LEU A 109 -20.95 -4.04 7.37
C LEU A 109 -21.35 -2.85 6.49
N LEU A 110 -22.54 -2.86 5.87
CA LEU A 110 -23.04 -1.72 5.09
C LEU A 110 -23.33 -0.48 5.95
N SER A 111 -23.65 -0.70 7.23
CA SER A 111 -23.96 0.38 8.17
C SER A 111 -22.72 1.00 8.82
N VAL A 112 -21.54 0.39 8.64
CA VAL A 112 -20.28 0.88 9.20
C VAL A 112 -19.80 2.08 8.38
N PRO A 113 -19.66 3.27 8.98
CA PRO A 113 -19.19 4.44 8.26
C PRO A 113 -17.77 4.22 7.73
N THR A 114 -17.55 4.59 6.47
CA THR A 114 -16.22 4.50 5.85
C THR A 114 -15.34 5.60 6.42
N ASN A 115 -14.19 5.24 6.98
CA ASN A 115 -13.22 6.20 7.48
C ASN A 115 -12.56 6.94 6.29
N PRO A 116 -12.70 8.28 6.18
CA PRO A 116 -12.16 9.05 5.06
C PRO A 116 -10.63 9.09 5.02
N ASP A 117 -9.97 8.86 6.16
CA ASP A 117 -8.51 8.80 6.27
C ASP A 117 -7.97 7.42 5.88
N MET A 118 -8.80 6.46 5.43
CA MET A 118 -8.30 5.19 4.91
C MET A 118 -7.42 5.36 3.68
N GLY A 119 -6.25 4.72 3.67
CA GLY A 119 -5.29 4.89 2.59
C GLY A 119 -4.51 6.20 2.71
N LEU A 120 -4.43 6.80 3.91
CA LEU A 120 -3.71 8.04 4.18
C LEU A 120 -2.70 7.86 5.31
N ILE A 121 -1.46 8.27 5.07
CA ILE A 121 -0.46 8.54 6.10
C ILE A 121 -0.37 10.06 6.23
N LYS A 122 -0.74 10.57 7.41
CA LYS A 122 -0.79 12.00 7.73
C LYS A 122 0.27 12.35 8.76
N ILE A 123 1.08 13.36 8.47
CA ILE A 123 2.05 13.94 9.41
C ILE A 123 1.60 15.37 9.70
N THR A 124 1.41 15.70 10.96
CA THR A 124 1.05 17.05 11.41
C THR A 124 2.17 17.58 12.30
N ILE A 125 2.81 18.66 11.89
CA ILE A 125 3.94 19.27 12.59
C ILE A 125 3.46 20.55 13.27
N HIS A 126 3.76 20.68 14.56
CA HIS A 126 3.48 21.87 15.36
C HIS A 126 4.75 22.41 15.99
N ASN A 127 4.77 23.73 16.18
CA ASN A 127 5.68 24.35 17.14
C ASN A 127 5.28 23.93 18.55
N VAL A 128 6.27 23.61 19.38
CA VAL A 128 6.01 23.18 20.76
C VAL A 128 6.97 23.81 21.76
N GLN A 129 6.51 23.93 23.00
CA GLN A 129 7.35 24.17 24.15
C GLN A 129 7.54 22.86 24.91
N ILE A 130 8.79 22.43 25.11
CA ILE A 130 9.11 21.29 25.98
C ILE A 130 8.96 21.75 27.43
N ILE A 131 8.09 21.05 28.19
CA ILE A 131 7.78 21.41 29.58
C ILE A 131 8.35 20.41 30.58
N GLN A 132 8.64 19.18 30.16
CA GLN A 132 9.15 18.14 31.04
C GLN A 132 9.92 17.07 30.25
N ASP A 133 11.09 16.69 30.75
CA ASP A 133 11.89 15.59 30.22
C ASP A 133 11.66 14.29 30.99
N ASN A 134 12.02 13.16 30.36
CA ASN A 134 11.95 11.81 30.95
C ASN A 134 10.57 11.44 31.50
N MET A 135 9.53 11.79 30.76
CA MET A 135 8.17 11.37 31.07
C MET A 135 8.05 9.84 31.05
N PRO A 136 7.22 9.26 31.93
CA PRO A 136 6.88 7.84 31.84
C PRO A 136 6.13 7.60 30.52
N PHE A 137 6.33 6.42 29.95
CA PHE A 137 5.49 5.96 28.85
C PHE A 137 4.05 5.82 29.34
N SER A 138 3.12 6.50 28.68
CA SER A 138 1.72 6.58 29.06
C SER A 138 0.82 6.53 27.83
N GLY A 139 -0.43 6.09 28.03
CA GLY A 139 -1.42 5.91 26.97
C GLY A 139 -1.74 4.44 26.69
N ASP A 140 -2.89 4.20 26.08
CA ASP A 140 -3.23 2.91 25.49
C ASP A 140 -2.58 2.84 24.10
N HIS A 141 -1.66 1.90 23.93
CA HIS A 141 -0.93 1.68 22.69
C HIS A 141 -1.19 0.25 22.22
N SER A 142 -2.44 -0.01 21.85
CA SER A 142 -2.85 -1.26 21.23
C SER A 142 -2.87 -1.12 19.71
N VAL A 143 -2.32 -2.13 19.03
CA VAL A 143 -2.31 -2.24 17.57
C VAL A 143 -3.76 -2.21 17.04
N PRO A 144 -4.12 -1.23 16.18
CA PRO A 144 -5.43 -1.23 15.53
C PRO A 144 -5.68 -2.54 14.78
N ALA A 145 -6.88 -3.09 14.95
CA ALA A 145 -7.31 -4.24 14.15
C ALA A 145 -7.53 -3.82 12.69
N LEU A 146 -7.24 -4.74 11.76
CA LEU A 146 -7.53 -4.52 10.35
C LEU A 146 -9.04 -4.38 10.12
N THR A 147 -9.43 -3.35 9.39
CA THR A 147 -10.82 -3.12 9.04
C THR A 147 -11.24 -4.10 7.94
N THR A 148 -12.44 -4.67 8.10
CA THR A 148 -13.11 -5.47 7.07
C THR A 148 -14.21 -4.63 6.44
N PHE A 149 -14.17 -4.50 5.12
CA PHE A 149 -15.11 -3.66 4.37
C PHE A 149 -16.15 -4.51 3.66
N HIS A 150 -17.37 -3.97 3.53
CA HIS A 150 -18.32 -4.58 2.62
C HIS A 150 -17.89 -4.38 1.16
N GLU A 151 -18.12 -5.37 0.29
CA GLU A 151 -17.71 -5.26 -1.12
C GLU A 151 -18.31 -4.05 -1.85
N LYS A 152 -19.53 -3.66 -1.48
CA LYS A 152 -20.23 -2.49 -2.04
C LYS A 152 -19.69 -1.13 -1.55
N THR A 153 -19.02 -1.09 -0.39
CA THR A 153 -18.58 0.17 0.26
C THR A 153 -17.09 0.45 0.10
N LYS A 154 -16.26 -0.54 -0.26
CA LYS A 154 -14.79 -0.42 -0.43
C LYS A 154 -14.30 0.54 -1.54
N LYS A 155 -15.17 1.36 -2.14
CA LYS A 155 -14.91 2.10 -3.38
C LYS A 155 -13.61 2.91 -3.29
N GLY A 156 -12.63 2.55 -4.12
CA GLY A 156 -11.35 3.24 -4.23
C GLY A 156 -10.33 2.92 -3.14
N ILE A 157 -10.69 2.12 -2.13
CA ILE A 157 -9.79 1.63 -1.09
C ILE A 157 -9.34 0.22 -1.49
N SER A 158 -8.04 -0.01 -1.53
CA SER A 158 -7.45 -1.30 -1.94
C SER A 158 -6.44 -1.80 -0.92
N HIS A 159 -5.67 -0.88 -0.34
CA HIS A 159 -4.75 -1.16 0.74
C HIS A 159 -5.16 -0.44 2.03
N GLN A 160 -4.71 -0.99 3.15
CA GLN A 160 -4.70 -0.42 4.49
C GLN A 160 -3.33 -0.68 5.12
N THR A 161 -3.04 -0.10 6.28
CA THR A 161 -1.86 -0.42 7.07
C THR A 161 -2.17 -1.55 8.04
N SER A 162 -1.32 -2.56 8.01
CA SER A 162 -1.18 -3.58 9.02
C SER A 162 0.06 -3.30 9.87
N PHE A 163 0.18 -4.02 10.97
CA PHE A 163 1.34 -3.95 11.83
C PHE A 163 2.00 -5.32 11.88
N HIS A 164 3.30 -5.35 11.57
CA HIS A 164 4.09 -6.56 11.65
C HIS A 164 4.38 -6.96 13.10
N GLU A 165 5.03 -8.12 13.27
CA GLU A 165 5.43 -8.62 14.57
C GLU A 165 6.23 -7.57 15.36
N THR A 166 5.88 -7.43 16.64
CA THR A 166 6.51 -6.46 17.53
C THR A 166 8.00 -6.75 17.65
N THR A 167 8.82 -5.73 17.44
CA THR A 167 10.27 -5.79 17.56
C THR A 167 10.75 -5.05 18.81
N ILE A 168 11.87 -5.51 19.38
CA ILE A 168 12.53 -4.83 20.50
C ILE A 168 13.43 -3.75 19.94
N VAL A 169 13.32 -2.53 20.48
CA VAL A 169 14.12 -1.36 20.09
C VAL A 169 14.84 -0.77 21.31
N PRO A 170 15.92 0.01 21.09
CA PRO A 170 16.54 0.78 22.17
C PRO A 170 15.53 1.63 22.93
N LYS A 171 15.74 1.77 24.24
CA LYS A 171 14.82 2.49 25.12
C LYS A 171 14.66 3.94 24.66
N ARG A 172 13.41 4.31 24.35
CA ARG A 172 13.06 5.67 23.93
C ARG A 172 12.89 6.58 25.14
N ARG A 173 13.23 7.86 24.96
CA ARG A 173 12.93 8.94 25.90
C ARG A 173 11.62 9.61 25.49
N PHE A 174 10.88 10.08 26.48
CA PHE A 174 9.61 10.77 26.28
C PHE A 174 9.67 12.13 26.97
N ALA A 175 9.03 13.12 26.38
CA ALA A 175 8.95 14.48 26.91
C ALA A 175 7.49 14.95 26.88
N GLY A 176 7.12 15.75 27.87
CA GLY A 176 5.87 16.50 27.89
C GLY A 176 6.04 17.79 27.10
N VAL A 177 5.05 18.11 26.26
CA VAL A 177 5.07 19.31 25.41
C VAL A 177 3.74 20.05 25.46
N ASN A 178 3.80 21.37 25.33
CA ASN A 178 2.66 22.21 25.02
C ASN A 178 2.70 22.59 23.54
N TYR A 179 1.58 22.44 22.85
CA TYR A 179 1.42 22.85 21.45
C TYR A 179 1.19 24.36 21.36
N ILE A 180 1.85 25.01 20.41
CA ILE A 180 1.78 26.45 20.19
C ILE A 180 1.08 26.72 18.87
N GLY A 181 -0.14 27.26 18.93
CA GLY A 181 -0.91 27.66 17.75
C GLY A 181 -1.33 26.49 16.85
N GLU A 182 -1.64 26.84 15.61
CA GLU A 182 -2.03 25.91 14.54
C GLU A 182 -0.82 25.10 14.00
N PRO A 183 -1.05 24.00 13.27
CA PRO A 183 0.01 23.27 12.60
C PRO A 183 0.83 24.20 11.68
N VAL A 184 2.15 24.02 11.70
CA VAL A 184 3.08 24.76 10.82
C VAL A 184 3.37 24.04 9.51
N ALA A 185 3.11 22.73 9.47
CA ALA A 185 3.18 21.91 8.26
C ALA A 185 2.30 20.66 8.40
N VAL A 186 1.62 20.29 7.32
CA VAL A 186 0.85 19.05 7.23
C VAL A 186 1.23 18.31 5.95
N PHE A 187 1.52 17.02 6.05
CA PHE A 187 1.80 16.16 4.91
C PHE A 187 0.79 15.04 4.84
N HIS A 188 0.17 14.88 3.66
CA HIS A 188 -0.78 13.84 3.32
C HIS A 188 -0.19 12.94 2.23
N PHE A 189 0.24 11.74 2.62
CA PHE A 189 0.66 10.70 1.69
C PHE A 189 -0.50 9.73 1.49
N ARG A 190 -1.24 9.92 0.40
CA ARG A 190 -2.27 8.96 0.01
C ARG A 190 -1.62 7.78 -0.70
N TYR A 191 -1.92 6.56 -0.29
CA TYR A 191 -1.27 5.36 -0.81
C TYR A 191 -2.26 4.38 -1.45
N ARG A 192 -1.84 3.77 -2.56
CA ARG A 192 -2.54 2.67 -3.25
C ARG A 192 -1.57 1.92 -4.18
N PRO A 193 -1.92 0.73 -4.70
CA PRO A 193 -1.10 0.02 -5.67
C PRO A 193 -0.70 0.91 -6.86
N LEU A 194 0.54 0.76 -7.32
CA LEU A 194 1.06 1.52 -8.48
C LEU A 194 0.17 1.35 -9.71
N ALA A 195 -0.30 0.12 -9.97
CA ALA A 195 -1.22 -0.16 -11.09
C ALA A 195 -2.52 0.67 -11.03
N LEU A 196 -3.03 0.97 -9.83
CA LEU A 196 -4.21 1.83 -9.68
C LEU A 196 -3.87 3.31 -9.89
N LEU A 197 -2.70 3.76 -9.43
CA LEU A 197 -2.22 5.12 -9.75
C LEU A 197 -2.08 5.31 -11.26
N GLN A 198 -1.53 4.32 -11.95
CA GLN A 198 -1.36 4.31 -13.41
C GLN A 198 -2.70 4.27 -14.17
N ALA A 199 -3.65 3.45 -13.68
CA ALA A 199 -4.98 3.36 -14.29
C ALA A 199 -5.81 4.65 -14.13
N GLN A 200 -5.48 5.46 -13.12
CA GLN A 200 -6.10 6.76 -12.84
C GLN A 200 -5.29 7.93 -13.43
N ASP A 201 -4.26 7.63 -14.22
CA ASP A 201 -3.35 8.61 -14.85
C ASP A 201 -2.66 9.55 -13.84
N ILE A 202 -2.47 9.08 -12.60
CA ILE A 202 -1.71 9.76 -11.54
C ILE A 202 -0.22 9.46 -11.68
N ALA A 203 0.13 8.20 -12.00
CA ALA A 203 1.50 7.76 -12.24
C ALA A 203 1.69 7.39 -13.72
N PRO A 204 2.89 7.58 -14.30
CA PRO A 204 3.17 7.18 -15.67
C PRO A 204 2.98 5.68 -15.86
N ARG A 205 2.28 5.28 -16.93
CA ARG A 205 2.26 3.88 -17.36
C ARG A 205 3.64 3.56 -17.92
N SER A 206 4.25 2.49 -17.43
CA SER A 206 5.45 1.96 -18.08
C SER A 206 5.13 1.79 -19.57
N PRO A 207 5.99 2.25 -20.50
CA PRO A 207 5.84 1.91 -21.89
C PRO A 207 6.06 0.40 -22.01
N SER A 208 5.00 -0.38 -21.84
CA SER A 208 5.00 -1.79 -22.22
C SER A 208 5.47 -1.82 -23.67
N ALA A 209 6.49 -2.64 -23.93
CA ALA A 209 6.99 -2.93 -25.26
C ALA A 209 5.81 -2.96 -26.23
N GLN A 210 5.84 -2.10 -27.24
CA GLN A 210 4.81 -2.09 -28.26
C GLN A 210 4.63 -3.53 -28.76
N PRO A 211 3.40 -4.03 -28.96
CA PRO A 211 3.25 -5.30 -29.65
C PRO A 211 3.97 -5.15 -30.98
N LEU A 212 5.00 -5.97 -31.18
CA LEU A 212 5.74 -6.06 -32.45
C LEU A 212 4.69 -6.13 -33.55
N SER A 213 4.65 -5.08 -34.35
CA SER A 213 3.76 -4.92 -35.48
C SER A 213 3.77 -6.20 -36.30
N ALA A 214 2.57 -6.70 -36.61
CA ALA A 214 2.31 -7.83 -37.48
C ALA A 214 3.33 -7.95 -38.62
N SER A 215 4.10 -9.04 -38.60
CA SER A 215 4.98 -9.43 -39.70
C SER A 215 4.15 -9.63 -40.98
N PRO A 216 4.48 -8.99 -42.11
CA PRO A 216 3.93 -9.37 -43.39
C PRO A 216 4.52 -10.73 -43.83
N PRO A 217 3.80 -11.50 -44.67
CA PRO A 217 4.17 -12.87 -44.97
C PRO A 217 5.42 -12.97 -45.83
N ARG A 218 6.20 -14.02 -45.55
CA ARG A 218 7.33 -14.55 -46.31
C ARG A 218 7.13 -14.42 -47.82
N SER A 219 8.13 -13.83 -48.50
CA SER A 219 8.46 -14.20 -49.87
C SER A 219 9.88 -14.74 -49.89
N SER A 220 9.97 -15.98 -50.36
CA SER A 220 11.19 -16.69 -50.68
C SER A 220 11.82 -16.08 -51.93
N GLU A 221 13.07 -15.61 -51.86
CA GLU A 221 13.92 -15.64 -53.04
C GLU A 221 15.42 -15.57 -52.69
N SER A 222 16.17 -16.24 -53.56
CA SER A 222 17.50 -16.77 -53.34
C SER A 222 18.63 -15.82 -53.77
N ARG A 223 19.83 -16.09 -53.24
CA ARG A 223 21.18 -15.90 -53.83
C ARG A 223 21.94 -14.57 -53.58
N LYS A 224 23.12 -14.78 -52.98
CA LYS A 224 24.50 -14.45 -53.43
C LYS A 224 25.31 -13.45 -52.56
N ARG A 225 26.26 -14.07 -51.83
CA ARG A 225 27.73 -13.88 -51.86
C ARG A 225 28.35 -12.53 -51.41
N THR A 226 29.19 -12.68 -50.37
CA THR A 226 30.51 -12.04 -50.10
C THR A 226 30.53 -10.56 -49.71
N LYS A 227 31.04 -10.27 -48.50
CA LYS A 227 32.44 -9.85 -48.34
C LYS A 227 32.91 -10.05 -46.89
N ILE A 228 34.03 -10.75 -46.75
CA ILE A 228 34.84 -10.88 -45.54
C ILE A 228 35.76 -9.66 -45.51
N GLU A 229 35.87 -8.98 -44.38
CA GLU A 229 37.08 -8.25 -44.00
C GLU A 229 37.49 -8.74 -42.60
N LEU A 230 38.72 -9.27 -42.54
CA LEU A 230 39.45 -9.74 -41.37
C LEU A 230 40.49 -8.66 -41.02
N ASP A 231 40.77 -8.54 -39.73
CA ASP A 231 42.06 -8.34 -39.05
C ASP A 231 41.73 -7.82 -37.63
N SER A 232 42.39 -8.16 -36.53
CA SER A 232 43.56 -8.96 -36.19
C SER A 232 43.40 -9.33 -34.70
N ASP A 233 44.10 -10.36 -34.25
CA ASP A 233 44.35 -10.77 -32.86
C ASP A 233 43.49 -11.96 -32.39
N GLY A 234 44.07 -13.15 -32.56
CA GLY A 234 43.47 -14.43 -32.21
C GLY A 234 43.53 -14.75 -30.72
N GLU A 235 42.40 -15.24 -30.21
CA GLU A 235 42.20 -16.38 -29.30
C GLU A 235 40.70 -16.75 -29.39
N PRO A 236 40.31 -18.03 -29.19
CA PRO A 236 38.97 -18.53 -29.51
C PRO A 236 37.93 -18.08 -28.48
N ILE A 237 36.75 -17.67 -28.94
CA ILE A 237 35.57 -17.54 -28.09
C ILE A 237 34.61 -18.64 -28.49
N ASP A 238 34.40 -19.56 -27.55
CA ASP A 238 33.45 -20.67 -27.65
C ASP A 238 32.05 -20.17 -28.02
N GLU A 239 31.50 -20.78 -29.07
CA GLU A 239 30.09 -20.69 -29.42
C GLU A 239 29.26 -21.21 -28.25
N ILE A 240 28.52 -20.32 -27.58
CA ILE A 240 27.43 -20.74 -26.68
C ILE A 240 26.20 -20.90 -27.57
N ASP A 241 25.80 -22.16 -27.74
CA ASP A 241 24.53 -22.59 -28.31
C ASP A 241 23.36 -21.85 -27.64
N GLU A 242 22.75 -20.89 -28.34
CA GLU A 242 21.42 -20.36 -28.05
C GLU A 242 20.39 -21.19 -28.83
N ASP A 243 20.00 -22.35 -28.32
CA ASP A 243 18.78 -23.05 -28.74
C ASP A 243 18.33 -24.07 -27.68
N ASP A 244 17.38 -23.71 -26.79
CA ASP A 244 16.39 -24.67 -26.23
C ASP A 244 15.31 -24.10 -25.27
N SER A 245 15.11 -22.77 -25.12
CA SER A 245 14.13 -22.26 -24.12
C SER A 245 12.76 -21.88 -24.67
N GLU A 246 12.55 -21.77 -25.99
CA GLU A 246 11.24 -21.32 -26.53
C GLU A 246 10.14 -22.40 -26.47
N ASP A 247 10.52 -23.69 -26.45
CA ASP A 247 9.56 -24.79 -26.50
C ASP A 247 8.95 -25.17 -25.13
N GLU A 248 9.62 -24.86 -24.02
CA GLU A 248 9.09 -25.14 -22.68
C GLU A 248 8.07 -24.09 -22.23
N ASP A 249 8.31 -22.81 -22.53
CA ASP A 249 7.37 -21.72 -22.20
C ASP A 249 6.05 -21.86 -22.97
N ALA A 250 6.10 -22.31 -24.23
CA ALA A 250 4.92 -22.57 -25.05
C ALA A 250 4.08 -23.75 -24.51
N LYS A 251 4.73 -24.82 -24.03
CA LYS A 251 4.05 -25.96 -23.38
C LYS A 251 3.40 -25.53 -22.07
N GLN A 252 4.09 -24.71 -21.28
CA GLN A 252 3.59 -24.23 -19.99
C GLN A 252 2.35 -23.32 -20.16
N LEU A 253 2.35 -22.45 -21.17
CA LEU A 253 1.19 -21.63 -21.56
C LEU A 253 -0.02 -22.49 -22.00
N ALA A 254 0.21 -23.53 -22.81
CA ALA A 254 -0.86 -24.41 -23.27
C ALA A 254 -1.53 -25.20 -22.12
N GLU A 255 -0.74 -25.66 -21.15
CA GLU A 255 -1.26 -26.39 -19.99
C GLU A 255 -2.04 -25.48 -19.03
N LEU A 256 -1.57 -24.25 -18.78
CA LEU A 256 -2.29 -23.25 -18.00
C LEU A 256 -3.65 -22.87 -18.63
N GLN A 257 -3.70 -22.76 -19.95
CA GLN A 257 -4.94 -22.48 -20.69
C GLN A 257 -5.96 -23.62 -20.52
N LYS A 258 -5.49 -24.87 -20.59
CA LYS A 258 -6.33 -26.07 -20.42
C LYS A 258 -6.86 -26.20 -18.99
N GLN A 259 -6.07 -25.82 -17.99
CA GLN A 259 -6.52 -25.76 -16.59
C GLN A 259 -7.59 -24.69 -16.39
N MET A 260 -7.43 -23.51 -16.98
CA MET A 260 -8.41 -22.43 -16.94
C MET A 260 -9.76 -22.83 -17.56
N ASP A 261 -9.74 -23.53 -18.71
CA ASP A 261 -10.95 -24.01 -19.37
C ASP A 261 -11.65 -25.11 -18.55
N THR A 262 -10.88 -25.98 -17.91
CA THR A 262 -11.41 -27.01 -17.02
C THR A 262 -12.09 -26.40 -15.79
N ILE A 263 -11.53 -25.33 -15.22
CA ILE A 263 -12.12 -24.62 -14.08
C ILE A 263 -13.41 -23.90 -14.52
N ARG A 264 -13.41 -23.25 -15.68
CA ARG A 264 -14.61 -22.61 -16.25
C ARG A 264 -15.73 -23.61 -16.53
N ALA A 265 -15.41 -24.80 -17.07
CA ALA A 265 -16.38 -25.85 -17.28
C ALA A 265 -17.00 -26.36 -15.97
N LYS A 266 -16.17 -26.55 -14.92
CA LYS A 266 -16.64 -26.94 -13.59
C LYS A 266 -17.54 -25.90 -12.92
N HIS A 267 -17.28 -24.61 -13.15
CA HIS A 267 -18.15 -23.54 -12.64
C HIS A 267 -19.50 -23.47 -13.38
N LYS A 268 -19.51 -23.74 -14.69
CA LYS A 268 -20.73 -23.73 -15.51
C LYS A 268 -21.71 -24.88 -15.17
N ASP A 269 -21.19 -26.01 -14.67
CA ASP A 269 -22.01 -27.14 -14.21
C ASP A 269 -22.58 -26.96 -12.79
N LYS A 270 -21.98 -26.11 -11.95
CA LYS A 270 -22.51 -25.78 -10.61
C LYS A 270 -23.69 -24.79 -10.64
N GLU A 271 -23.87 -24.05 -11.74
CA GLU A 271 -24.96 -23.07 -11.90
C GLU A 271 -26.27 -23.65 -12.50
N ARG A 272 -26.32 -24.94 -12.83
CA ARG A 272 -27.58 -25.55 -13.33
C ARG A 272 -28.59 -25.75 -12.17
N PRO A 273 -29.83 -25.24 -12.28
CA PRO A 273 -30.80 -25.30 -11.19
C PRO A 273 -31.26 -26.74 -10.93
N ARG A 274 -31.17 -27.18 -9.67
CA ARG A 274 -31.67 -28.49 -9.21
C ARG A 274 -33.19 -28.56 -9.38
N LYS A 275 -33.67 -29.61 -10.08
CA LYS A 275 -35.10 -29.93 -10.25
C LYS A 275 -35.79 -30.11 -8.88
N LYS A 276 -36.89 -29.37 -8.67
CA LYS A 276 -37.74 -29.44 -7.48
C LYS A 276 -38.41 -30.81 -7.38
N ILE A 277 -38.23 -31.50 -6.24
CA ILE A 277 -38.96 -32.72 -5.89
C ILE A 277 -40.26 -32.32 -5.17
N LYS A 278 -41.41 -32.81 -5.66
CA LYS A 278 -42.73 -32.67 -5.02
C LYS A 278 -42.78 -33.39 -3.68
N ARG A 279 -43.32 -32.74 -2.64
CA ARG A 279 -43.89 -33.39 -1.45
C ARG A 279 -45.27 -32.81 -1.18
N GLU A 280 -46.22 -33.69 -0.90
CA GLU A 280 -47.65 -33.47 -0.71
C GLU A 280 -47.99 -32.84 0.66
N PRO A 281 -49.22 -32.31 0.85
CA PRO A 281 -49.55 -31.47 2.00
C PRO A 281 -49.93 -32.31 3.22
N ILE A 282 -49.49 -31.87 4.41
CA ILE A 282 -50.00 -32.38 5.68
C ILE A 282 -51.01 -31.36 6.22
N VAL A 283 -52.22 -31.88 6.46
CA VAL A 283 -53.39 -31.23 7.05
C VAL A 283 -53.10 -30.83 8.51
N GLY A 284 -53.61 -29.66 8.90
CA GLY A 284 -53.23 -28.94 10.11
C GLY A 284 -53.82 -29.42 11.43
N VAL A 285 -53.44 -28.70 12.50
CA VAL A 285 -54.19 -28.57 13.75
C VAL A 285 -53.99 -27.16 14.30
N THR A 286 -55.10 -26.45 14.49
CA THR A 286 -55.31 -25.16 15.17
C THR A 286 -55.19 -25.31 16.69
N VAL A 287 -54.87 -24.23 17.43
CA VAL A 287 -55.15 -23.90 18.87
C VAL A 287 -54.04 -22.93 19.32
N ASP A 288 -54.21 -21.82 20.03
CA ASP A 288 -55.33 -21.00 20.52
C ASP A 288 -54.66 -19.69 21.02
N LEU A 289 -55.36 -18.56 20.90
CA LEU A 289 -54.89 -17.24 21.31
C LEU A 289 -55.47 -16.94 22.70
N THR A 290 -54.61 -16.81 23.71
CA THR A 290 -54.98 -16.12 24.95
C THR A 290 -54.05 -14.95 25.16
N VAL A 291 -54.62 -13.76 24.96
CA VAL A 291 -54.20 -12.47 25.49
C VAL A 291 -54.67 -12.42 26.95
N ASP A 292 -53.83 -11.95 27.86
CA ASP A 292 -54.08 -11.37 29.20
C ASP A 292 -52.67 -11.17 29.80
N ASP A 293 -52.15 -10.03 30.26
CA ASP A 293 -52.64 -8.69 30.68
C ASP A 293 -51.49 -7.68 30.39
#